data_AF-A0AAU5XAW1-F1
#
_entry.id   AF-A0AAU5XAW1-F1
#
_cell.length_a   1.000
_cell.length_b   1.000
_cell.length_c   1.000
_cell.angle_alpha   90.00
_cell.angle_beta   90.00
_cell.angle_gamma   90.00
#
_symmetry.space_group_name_H-M   'P 1'
#
loop_
_entity.id
_entity.type
_entity.pdbx_description
1 polymer ?
#
loop_
_entity_poly.entity_id
_entity_poly.type
_entity_poly.pdbx_seq_one_letter_code
_entity_poly.pdbx_strand_id
1 'polypeptide(L)'
;MTPGSLAHVNPGELSSAVIAAVRDAVADGDISVPIPEKAPVEATATGDYATPLPLRLARAAGRSAPEVAAVLAKHLAKRPGVRTARTTGPGFLTITMDTPLTTRIDESYGLMAVPPAERWPTRPLTFDNPGFRVRFAYARACGIRRHAADLGLREAEGPLDDPRERLLIGLLADFPGRAEQAARQDDPRPFTRHLERIADAYHDVHEQCPALPRGDEPIGTRHTARLGLARAVRIVLGNGLRMLGEMPDDRL
;
A
#
# COMPACT_ATOMS: atom_id res chain seq x y z
N MET A 1 14.74 11.98 16.51
CA MET A 1 14.24 11.05 15.47
C MET A 1 15.36 10.10 15.11
N THR A 2 15.26 8.84 15.50
CA THR A 2 16.25 7.82 15.13
C THR A 2 16.05 7.52 13.63
N PRO A 3 17.07 7.72 12.77
CA PRO A 3 16.94 7.37 11.36
C PRO A 3 16.97 5.83 11.26
N GLY A 4 15.88 5.22 10.77
CA GLY A 4 15.90 3.79 10.41
C GLY A 4 14.80 2.90 10.98
N SER A 5 13.84 3.42 11.75
CA SER A 5 12.66 2.61 12.08
C SER A 5 11.69 2.63 10.90
N LEU A 6 11.59 1.52 10.15
CA LEU A 6 10.51 1.28 9.19
C LEU A 6 9.19 1.02 9.95
N ALA A 7 8.76 1.95 10.80
CA ALA A 7 7.60 1.77 11.66
C ALA A 7 6.30 1.70 10.85
N HIS A 8 6.25 2.35 9.69
CA HIS A 8 5.06 2.39 8.83
C HIS A 8 5.24 1.70 7.48
N VAL A 9 6.47 1.27 7.15
CA VAL A 9 6.88 0.54 5.94
C VAL A 9 6.08 1.00 4.71
N ASN A 10 6.27 2.25 4.33
CA ASN A 10 5.63 2.84 3.17
C ASN A 10 6.62 3.01 2.00
N PRO A 11 6.16 3.29 0.76
CA PRO A 11 7.06 3.46 -0.39
C PRO A 11 8.19 4.48 -0.20
N GLY A 12 7.97 5.56 0.55
CA GLY A 12 8.98 6.61 0.80
C GLY A 12 10.07 6.19 1.78
N GLU A 13 9.69 5.49 2.85
CA GLU A 13 10.64 4.86 3.77
C GLU A 13 11.46 3.79 3.05
N LEU A 14 10.82 2.99 2.20
CA LEU A 14 11.50 1.96 1.42
C LEU A 14 12.38 2.56 0.32
N SER A 15 11.97 3.66 -0.30
CA SER A 15 12.81 4.44 -1.22
C SER A 15 14.10 4.89 -0.52
N SER A 16 13.97 5.47 0.68
CA SER A 16 15.12 5.86 1.51
C SER A 16 16.00 4.67 1.86
N ALA A 17 15.40 3.51 2.17
CA ALA A 17 16.13 2.28 2.43
C ALA A 17 16.88 1.75 1.20
N VAL A 18 16.29 1.84 0.01
CA VAL A 18 16.93 1.47 -1.26
C VAL A 18 18.11 2.41 -1.57
N ILE A 19 17.95 3.72 -1.42
CA ILE A 19 19.05 4.69 -1.62
C ILE A 19 20.20 4.39 -0.65
N ALA A 20 19.87 4.11 0.61
CA ALA A 20 20.88 3.77 1.59
C ALA A 20 21.56 2.42 1.25
N ALA A 21 20.83 1.42 0.74
CA ALA A 21 21.45 0.19 0.25
C ALA A 21 22.39 0.40 -0.95
N VAL A 22 22.09 1.37 -1.85
CA VAL A 22 23.03 1.77 -2.91
C VAL A 22 24.28 2.41 -2.30
N ARG A 23 24.12 3.28 -1.30
CA ARG A 23 25.24 3.92 -0.60
C ARG A 23 26.14 2.88 0.08
N ASP A 24 25.55 1.92 0.77
CA ASP A 24 26.26 0.84 1.46
C ASP A 24 27.03 -0.02 0.43
N ALA A 25 26.40 -0.34 -0.71
CA ALA A 25 27.04 -1.12 -1.78
C ALA A 25 28.22 -0.38 -2.44
N VAL A 26 28.16 0.95 -2.56
CA VAL A 26 29.28 1.76 -3.05
C VAL A 26 30.39 1.86 -2.00
N ALA A 27 30.03 2.05 -0.73
CA ALA A 27 31.00 2.11 0.36
C ALA A 27 31.79 0.79 0.54
N ASP A 28 31.12 -0.34 0.38
CA ASP A 28 31.72 -1.68 0.44
C ASP A 28 32.50 -2.06 -0.83
N GLY A 29 32.47 -1.21 -1.87
CA GLY A 29 33.13 -1.48 -3.16
C GLY A 29 32.44 -2.54 -4.02
N ASP A 30 31.23 -2.97 -3.67
CA ASP A 30 30.47 -3.98 -4.41
C ASP A 30 30.02 -3.47 -5.79
N ILE A 31 29.76 -2.15 -5.93
CA ILE A 31 29.44 -1.44 -7.19
C ILE A 31 30.03 -0.04 -7.20
N SER A 32 30.24 0.53 -8.40
CA SER A 32 30.66 1.93 -8.57
C SER A 32 29.61 2.70 -9.38
N VAL A 33 28.76 3.46 -8.70
CA VAL A 33 27.69 4.28 -9.31
C VAL A 33 27.50 5.59 -8.53
N PRO A 34 27.01 6.66 -9.16
CA PRO A 34 26.55 7.83 -8.42
C PRO A 34 25.37 7.46 -7.51
N ILE A 35 25.35 7.99 -6.28
CA ILE A 35 24.24 7.77 -5.36
C ILE A 35 23.01 8.53 -5.89
N PRO A 36 21.89 7.84 -6.17
CA PRO A 36 20.69 8.50 -6.68
C PRO A 36 20.05 9.35 -5.59
N GLU A 37 19.54 10.53 -5.98
CA GLU A 37 18.74 11.37 -5.09
C GLU A 37 17.36 10.76 -4.78
N LYS A 38 16.84 9.92 -5.68
CA LYS A 38 15.53 9.28 -5.58
C LYS A 38 15.57 7.85 -6.08
N ALA A 39 14.98 6.93 -5.32
CA ALA A 39 14.70 5.56 -5.75
C ALA A 39 13.19 5.41 -5.98
N PRO A 40 12.72 5.29 -7.23
CA PRO A 40 11.30 5.01 -7.46
C PRO A 40 10.95 3.65 -6.85
N VAL A 41 9.97 3.61 -5.96
CA VAL A 41 9.45 2.38 -5.35
C VAL A 41 7.94 2.42 -5.50
N GLU A 42 7.38 1.35 -6.04
CA GLU A 42 5.94 1.21 -6.25
C GLU A 42 5.47 -0.11 -5.63
N ALA A 43 4.27 -0.11 -5.06
CA ALA A 43 3.69 -1.34 -4.56
C ALA A 43 3.26 -2.24 -5.73
N THR A 44 3.49 -3.54 -5.58
CA THR A 44 2.93 -4.54 -6.46
C THR A 44 1.48 -4.82 -6.05
N ALA A 45 0.74 -5.51 -6.91
CA ALA A 45 -0.55 -6.07 -6.54
C ALA A 45 -0.48 -7.12 -5.40
N THR A 46 0.67 -7.46 -4.82
CA THR A 46 0.72 -8.35 -3.65
C THR A 46 0.98 -7.60 -2.35
N GLY A 47 1.15 -6.27 -2.42
CA GLY A 47 1.59 -5.45 -1.27
C GLY A 47 3.08 -5.58 -0.96
N ASP A 48 3.81 -6.31 -1.82
CA ASP A 48 5.26 -6.19 -1.94
C ASP A 48 5.60 -4.89 -2.66
N TYR A 49 6.88 -4.57 -2.76
CA TYR A 49 7.35 -3.40 -3.47
C TYR A 49 8.32 -3.77 -4.58
N ALA A 50 8.38 -2.96 -5.63
CA ALA A 50 9.34 -3.12 -6.70
C ALA A 50 10.01 -1.78 -7.03
N THR A 51 11.28 -1.85 -7.42
CA THR A 51 12.01 -0.69 -7.94
C THR A 51 12.71 -1.01 -9.25
N PRO A 52 12.58 -0.16 -10.29
CA PRO A 52 13.36 -0.25 -11.52
C PRO A 52 14.77 0.34 -11.37
N LEU A 53 15.19 0.75 -10.17
CA LEU A 53 16.48 1.40 -9.95
C LEU A 53 17.69 0.60 -10.50
N PRO A 54 17.77 -0.74 -10.39
CA PRO A 54 18.88 -1.48 -10.97
C PRO A 54 19.02 -1.30 -12.49
N LEU A 55 17.90 -1.19 -13.22
CA LEU A 55 17.90 -0.90 -14.66
C LEU A 55 18.54 0.46 -14.97
N ARG A 56 18.29 1.46 -14.10
CA ARG A 56 18.84 2.81 -14.26
C ARG A 56 20.33 2.87 -13.91
N LEU A 57 20.76 2.04 -12.96
CA LEU A 57 22.15 2.02 -12.48
C LEU A 57 23.07 1.09 -13.30
N ALA A 58 22.51 0.12 -14.03
CA ALA A 58 23.26 -0.88 -14.80
C ALA A 58 24.37 -0.28 -15.68
N ARG A 59 24.03 0.73 -16.50
CA ARG A 59 24.99 1.40 -17.39
C ARG A 59 26.12 2.06 -16.62
N ALA A 60 25.80 2.79 -15.55
CA ALA A 60 26.81 3.48 -14.74
C ALA A 60 27.70 2.49 -13.98
N ALA A 61 27.14 1.33 -13.58
CA ALA A 61 27.86 0.28 -12.87
C ALA A 61 28.76 -0.57 -13.79
N GLY A 62 28.64 -0.43 -15.12
CA GLY A 62 29.29 -1.34 -16.07
C GLY A 62 28.84 -2.80 -15.93
N ARG A 63 27.61 -3.02 -15.44
CA ARG A 63 27.05 -4.34 -15.10
C ARG A 63 25.67 -4.53 -15.70
N SER A 64 25.21 -5.78 -15.78
CA SER A 64 23.81 -6.06 -16.13
C SER A 64 22.86 -5.65 -15.00
N ALA A 65 21.62 -5.29 -15.34
CA ALA A 65 20.63 -4.90 -14.35
C ALA A 65 20.34 -6.02 -13.31
N PRO A 66 20.29 -7.32 -13.68
CA PRO A 66 20.18 -8.40 -12.70
C PRO A 66 21.33 -8.48 -11.70
N GLU A 67 22.58 -8.24 -12.14
CA GLU A 67 23.74 -8.21 -11.24
C GLU A 67 23.67 -7.04 -10.27
N VAL A 68 23.30 -5.84 -10.75
CA VAL A 68 23.09 -4.68 -9.89
C VAL A 68 21.97 -4.95 -8.88
N ALA A 69 20.85 -5.54 -9.33
CA ALA A 69 19.74 -5.89 -8.46
C ALA A 69 20.14 -6.91 -7.39
N ALA A 70 20.96 -7.91 -7.73
CA ALA A 70 21.46 -8.91 -6.78
C ALA A 70 22.37 -8.29 -5.71
N VAL A 71 23.24 -7.35 -6.09
CA VAL A 71 24.05 -6.60 -5.12
C VAL A 71 23.15 -5.82 -4.16
N LEU A 72 22.22 -5.03 -4.69
CA LEU A 72 21.32 -4.23 -3.85
C LEU A 72 20.43 -5.10 -2.97
N ALA A 73 20.00 -6.27 -3.45
CA ALA A 73 19.25 -7.24 -2.68
C ALA A 73 20.02 -7.74 -1.45
N LYS A 74 21.32 -8.05 -1.59
CA LYS A 74 22.21 -8.46 -0.47
C LYS A 74 22.26 -7.40 0.64
N HIS A 75 22.27 -6.12 0.27
CA HIS A 75 22.29 -5.01 1.22
C HIS A 75 20.93 -4.76 1.87
N LEU A 76 19.84 -4.84 1.09
CA LEU A 76 18.48 -4.69 1.60
C LEU A 76 18.06 -5.83 2.54
N ALA A 77 18.48 -7.08 2.26
CA ALA A 77 18.14 -8.24 3.07
C ALA A 77 18.67 -8.16 4.52
N LYS A 78 19.64 -7.28 4.79
CA LYS A 78 20.17 -7.03 6.14
C LYS A 78 19.32 -6.02 6.94
N ARG A 79 18.34 -5.37 6.32
CA ARG A 79 17.59 -4.28 6.94
C ARG A 79 16.40 -4.82 7.72
N PRO A 80 16.15 -4.33 8.96
CA PRO A 80 14.98 -4.71 9.74
C PRO A 80 13.68 -4.47 8.96
N GLY A 81 12.77 -5.45 8.95
CA GLY A 81 11.47 -5.38 8.28
C GLY A 81 11.44 -5.95 6.86
N VAL A 82 12.60 -6.17 6.23
CA VAL A 82 12.71 -6.80 4.91
C VAL A 82 12.85 -8.31 5.08
N ARG A 83 11.83 -9.06 4.66
CA ARG A 83 11.86 -10.53 4.65
C ARG A 83 12.77 -11.07 3.58
N THR A 84 12.58 -10.57 2.36
CA THR A 84 13.41 -10.94 1.21
C THR A 84 13.52 -9.77 0.25
N ALA A 85 14.66 -9.65 -0.40
CA ALA A 85 14.85 -8.80 -1.57
C ALA A 85 15.41 -9.68 -2.69
N ARG A 86 14.86 -9.59 -3.90
CA ARG A 86 15.28 -10.43 -5.03
C ARG A 86 15.14 -9.70 -6.35
N THR A 87 15.95 -10.12 -7.31
CA THR A 87 15.82 -9.70 -8.71
C THR A 87 14.60 -10.39 -9.34
N THR A 88 13.81 -9.64 -10.11
CA THR A 88 12.67 -10.15 -10.88
C THR A 88 12.66 -9.60 -12.30
N GLY A 89 12.12 -10.38 -13.24
CA GLY A 89 11.98 -10.00 -14.64
C GLY A 89 13.29 -9.52 -15.27
N PRO A 90 13.29 -8.44 -16.07
CA PRO A 90 14.48 -7.93 -16.76
C PRO A 90 15.51 -7.21 -15.86
N GLY A 91 15.33 -7.21 -14.53
CA GLY A 91 16.21 -6.52 -13.59
C GLY A 91 15.50 -5.58 -12.62
N PHE A 92 14.23 -5.81 -12.31
CA PHE A 92 13.57 -5.13 -11.19
C PHE A 92 14.07 -5.72 -9.87
N LEU A 93 14.13 -4.89 -8.84
CA LEU A 93 14.38 -5.35 -7.48
C LEU A 93 13.05 -5.38 -6.72
N THR A 94 12.57 -6.58 -6.43
CA THR A 94 11.35 -6.82 -5.65
C THR A 94 11.70 -7.05 -4.19
N ILE A 95 10.99 -6.35 -3.30
CA ILE A 95 11.22 -6.32 -1.87
C ILE A 95 9.93 -6.77 -1.20
N THR A 96 10.05 -7.83 -0.41
CA THR A 96 8.97 -8.42 0.35
C THR A 96 9.22 -8.17 1.83
N MET A 97 8.19 -7.72 2.54
CA MET A 97 8.28 -7.35 3.95
C MET A 97 8.04 -8.57 4.86
N ASP A 98 8.51 -8.47 6.11
CA ASP A 98 8.34 -9.50 7.16
C ASP A 98 6.90 -9.71 7.56
N THR A 99 6.13 -8.62 7.56
CA THR A 99 4.73 -8.63 7.98
C THR A 99 3.81 -8.31 6.79
N PRO A 100 2.67 -9.02 6.67
CA PRO A 100 1.64 -8.70 5.68
C PRO A 100 1.22 -7.23 5.79
N LEU A 101 0.88 -6.62 4.64
CA LEU A 101 0.47 -5.21 4.60
C LEU A 101 -0.69 -4.91 5.55
N THR A 102 -1.69 -5.78 5.60
CA THR A 102 -2.87 -5.58 6.46
C THR A 102 -2.47 -5.38 7.91
N THR A 103 -1.53 -6.16 8.44
CA THR A 103 -1.02 -6.02 9.82
C THR A 103 -0.21 -4.73 10.02
N ARG A 104 0.45 -4.22 8.97
CA ARG A 104 1.24 -2.97 9.02
C ARG A 104 0.38 -1.70 8.99
N ILE A 105 -0.85 -1.77 8.48
CA ILE A 105 -1.75 -0.62 8.41
C ILE A 105 -2.34 -0.37 9.80
N ASP A 106 -1.93 0.71 10.45
CA ASP A 106 -2.48 1.23 11.71
C ASP A 106 -3.21 2.57 11.50
N GLU A 107 -3.82 3.14 12.53
CA GLU A 107 -4.58 4.41 12.42
C GLU A 107 -3.74 5.60 11.92
N SER A 108 -2.41 5.54 12.05
CA SER A 108 -1.49 6.58 11.56
C SER A 108 -1.03 6.37 10.12
N TYR A 109 -1.40 5.24 9.51
CA TYR A 109 -0.91 4.84 8.20
C TYR A 109 -1.21 5.89 7.12
N GLY A 110 -0.14 6.39 6.51
CA GLY A 110 -0.18 7.35 5.41
C GLY A 110 -0.72 8.74 5.76
N LEU A 111 -0.87 9.08 7.04
CA LEU A 111 -1.28 10.42 7.44
C LEU A 111 -0.23 11.45 7.03
N MET A 112 -0.67 12.45 6.26
CA MET A 112 0.14 13.56 5.80
C MET A 112 -0.74 14.78 5.55
N ALA A 113 -0.18 15.98 5.64
CA ALA A 113 -0.83 17.18 5.12
C ALA A 113 -0.85 17.12 3.60
N VAL A 114 -2.05 17.10 2.99
CA VAL A 114 -2.24 17.24 1.55
C VAL A 114 -2.89 18.59 1.26
N PRO A 115 -2.65 19.17 0.08
CA PRO A 115 -3.32 20.40 -0.32
C PRO A 115 -4.85 20.23 -0.32
N PRO A 116 -5.61 21.31 -0.07
CA PRO A 116 -7.06 21.26 -0.05
C PRO A 116 -7.60 20.85 -1.43
N ALA A 117 -8.48 19.86 -1.47
CA ALA A 117 -9.16 19.46 -2.70
C ALA A 117 -10.49 20.18 -2.88
N GLU A 118 -10.96 20.24 -4.12
CA GLU A 118 -12.36 20.51 -4.40
C GLU A 118 -13.23 19.44 -3.72
N ARG A 119 -14.24 19.88 -2.98
CA ARG A 119 -15.12 18.99 -2.23
C ARG A 119 -16.02 18.23 -3.19
N TRP A 120 -16.08 16.90 -3.05
CA TRP A 120 -17.03 16.12 -3.84
C TRP A 120 -18.48 16.50 -3.50
N PRO A 121 -19.41 16.45 -4.48
CA PRO A 121 -20.81 16.69 -4.22
C PRO A 121 -21.39 15.61 -3.27
N THR A 122 -22.27 16.02 -2.36
CA THR A 122 -22.92 15.10 -1.41
C THR A 122 -24.07 14.31 -2.03
N ARG A 123 -24.61 14.79 -3.16
CA ARG A 123 -25.70 14.19 -3.93
C ARG A 123 -25.33 14.15 -5.43
N PRO A 124 -25.90 13.23 -6.22
CA PRO A 124 -26.79 12.14 -5.80
C PRO A 124 -26.02 11.03 -5.04
N LEU A 125 -26.76 10.17 -4.33
CA LEU A 125 -26.22 9.00 -3.63
C LEU A 125 -26.18 7.81 -4.60
N THR A 126 -25.39 7.93 -5.66
CA THR A 126 -25.24 6.92 -6.70
C THR A 126 -23.76 6.65 -6.95
N PHE A 127 -23.44 5.47 -7.50
CA PHE A 127 -22.07 5.12 -7.85
C PHE A 127 -21.48 6.02 -8.95
N ASP A 128 -22.28 6.76 -9.72
CA ASP A 128 -21.75 7.77 -10.65
C ASP A 128 -21.09 8.95 -9.93
N ASN A 129 -21.47 9.21 -8.66
CA ASN A 129 -20.84 10.22 -7.82
C ASN A 129 -19.58 9.65 -7.14
N PRO A 130 -18.36 10.10 -7.50
CA PRO A 130 -17.12 9.58 -6.93
C PRO A 130 -17.03 9.78 -5.41
N GLY A 131 -17.52 10.91 -4.90
CA GLY A 131 -17.53 11.16 -3.46
C GLY A 131 -18.45 10.20 -2.71
N PHE A 132 -19.60 9.84 -3.31
CA PHE A 132 -20.46 8.81 -2.74
C PHE A 132 -19.77 7.44 -2.74
N ARG A 133 -19.12 7.03 -3.84
CA ARG A 133 -18.37 5.76 -3.90
C ARG A 133 -17.36 5.65 -2.77
N VAL A 134 -16.51 6.67 -2.60
CA VAL A 134 -15.47 6.68 -1.57
C VAL A 134 -16.06 6.63 -0.16
N ARG A 135 -17.05 7.48 0.13
CA ARG A 135 -17.69 7.51 1.45
C ARG A 135 -18.44 6.20 1.75
N PHE A 136 -19.13 5.63 0.77
CA PHE A 136 -19.86 4.39 0.93
C PHE A 136 -18.92 3.18 1.11
N ALA A 137 -17.78 3.14 0.41
CA ALA A 137 -16.74 2.14 0.66
C ALA A 137 -16.24 2.18 2.11
N TYR A 138 -15.99 3.38 2.65
CA TYR A 138 -15.64 3.56 4.06
C TYR A 138 -16.74 3.06 5.01
N ALA A 139 -17.98 3.50 4.83
CA ALA A 139 -19.10 3.07 5.68
C ALA A 139 -19.34 1.55 5.63
N ARG A 140 -19.20 0.95 4.45
CA ARG A 140 -19.28 -0.50 4.23
C ARG A 140 -18.16 -1.25 4.96
N ALA A 141 -16.93 -0.75 4.92
CA ALA A 141 -15.82 -1.31 5.69
C ALA A 141 -16.06 -1.24 7.20
N CYS A 142 -16.61 -0.13 7.70
CA CYS A 142 -17.08 -0.02 9.08
C CYS A 142 -18.17 -1.05 9.41
N GLY A 143 -19.13 -1.24 8.50
CA GLY A 143 -20.23 -2.20 8.64
C GLY A 143 -19.77 -3.65 8.74
N ILE A 144 -18.84 -4.08 7.88
CA ILE A 144 -18.27 -5.44 7.90
C ILE A 144 -17.72 -5.79 9.28
N ARG A 145 -16.97 -4.87 9.90
CA ARG A 145 -16.40 -5.10 11.23
C ARG A 145 -17.48 -5.26 12.30
N ARG A 146 -18.56 -4.47 12.23
CA ARG A 146 -19.69 -4.58 13.16
C ARG A 146 -20.37 -5.95 13.03
N HIS A 147 -20.75 -6.33 11.81
CA HIS A 147 -21.42 -7.61 11.56
C HIS A 147 -20.53 -8.83 11.87
N ALA A 148 -19.22 -8.74 11.62
CA ALA A 148 -18.29 -9.79 12.00
C ALA A 148 -18.27 -10.04 13.50
N ALA A 149 -18.32 -8.96 14.30
CA ALA A 149 -18.38 -9.06 15.75
C ALA A 149 -19.66 -9.74 16.24
N ASP A 150 -20.81 -9.45 15.61
CA ASP A 150 -22.09 -10.10 15.92
C ASP A 150 -22.06 -11.61 15.67
N LEU A 151 -21.27 -12.06 14.69
CA LEU A 151 -21.03 -13.47 14.37
C LEU A 151 -19.86 -14.09 15.16
N GLY A 152 -19.19 -13.31 16.02
CA GLY A 152 -18.01 -13.76 16.76
C GLY A 152 -16.75 -14.00 15.92
N LEU A 153 -16.73 -13.56 14.66
CA LEU A 153 -15.53 -13.64 13.81
C LEU A 153 -14.49 -12.61 14.24
N ARG A 154 -13.23 -13.02 14.24
CA ARG A 154 -12.08 -12.15 14.52
C ARG A 154 -11.11 -12.14 13.34
N GLU A 155 -10.40 -11.03 13.20
CA GLU A 155 -9.30 -10.91 12.24
C GLU A 155 -8.21 -11.93 12.58
N ALA A 156 -7.70 -12.62 11.56
CA ALA A 156 -6.59 -13.54 11.66
C ALA A 156 -5.89 -13.64 10.31
N GLU A 157 -4.63 -14.05 10.32
CA GLU A 157 -3.88 -14.28 9.09
C GLU A 157 -4.51 -15.40 8.26
N GLY A 158 -4.39 -15.27 6.95
CA GLY A 158 -4.93 -16.22 5.99
C GLY A 158 -4.67 -15.77 4.56
N PRO A 159 -5.00 -16.63 3.58
CA PRO A 159 -4.67 -16.39 2.19
C PRO A 159 -5.54 -15.29 1.56
N LEU A 160 -4.89 -14.33 0.91
CA LEU A 160 -5.48 -13.28 0.06
C LEU A 160 -4.88 -13.40 -1.35
N ASP A 161 -5.47 -14.30 -2.14
CA ASP A 161 -4.90 -14.76 -3.41
C ASP A 161 -5.73 -14.35 -4.63
N ASP A 162 -6.96 -13.91 -4.43
CA ASP A 162 -7.80 -13.49 -5.55
C ASP A 162 -7.16 -12.26 -6.22
N PRO A 163 -7.11 -12.20 -7.56
CA PRO A 163 -6.57 -11.04 -8.27
C PRO A 163 -7.17 -9.70 -7.82
N ARG A 164 -8.43 -9.68 -7.38
CA ARG A 164 -9.11 -8.48 -6.87
C ARG A 164 -8.57 -8.07 -5.50
N GLU A 165 -8.40 -9.04 -4.60
CA GLU A 165 -7.78 -8.82 -3.28
C GLU A 165 -6.37 -8.27 -3.45
N ARG A 166 -5.61 -8.87 -4.36
CA ARG A 166 -4.26 -8.44 -4.74
C ARG A 166 -4.25 -6.98 -5.23
N LEU A 167 -5.07 -6.65 -6.23
CA LEU A 167 -5.17 -5.27 -6.71
C LEU A 167 -5.44 -4.27 -5.58
N LEU A 168 -6.40 -4.58 -4.71
CA LEU A 168 -6.73 -3.73 -3.57
C LEU A 168 -5.53 -3.57 -2.62
N ILE A 169 -4.85 -4.66 -2.28
CA ILE A 169 -3.65 -4.64 -1.43
C ILE A 169 -2.58 -3.71 -2.02
N GLY A 170 -2.33 -3.79 -3.33
CA GLY A 170 -1.38 -2.89 -3.99
C GLY A 170 -1.79 -1.41 -3.90
N LEU A 171 -3.07 -1.11 -4.11
CA LEU A 171 -3.59 0.26 -3.99
C LEU A 171 -3.48 0.81 -2.56
N LEU A 172 -3.73 -0.02 -1.55
CA LEU A 172 -3.55 0.35 -0.14
C LEU A 172 -2.07 0.57 0.21
N ALA A 173 -1.16 -0.22 -0.34
CA ALA A 173 0.28 -0.06 -0.15
C ALA A 173 0.82 1.22 -0.80
N ASP A 174 0.25 1.64 -1.93
CA ASP A 174 0.63 2.86 -2.64
C ASP A 174 0.13 4.15 -1.97
N PHE A 175 -0.89 4.06 -1.11
CA PHE A 175 -1.57 5.23 -0.52
C PHE A 175 -0.62 6.28 0.09
N PRO A 176 0.36 5.93 0.95
CA PRO A 176 1.24 6.94 1.55
C PRO A 176 2.10 7.66 0.50
N GLY A 177 2.59 6.95 -0.52
CA GLY A 177 3.37 7.55 -1.60
C GLY A 177 2.54 8.52 -2.45
N ARG A 178 1.24 8.26 -2.60
CA ARG A 178 0.31 9.18 -3.28
C ARG A 178 0.04 10.44 -2.45
N ALA A 179 -0.08 10.31 -1.13
CA ALA A 179 -0.19 11.45 -0.23
C ALA A 179 1.07 12.33 -0.28
N GLU A 180 2.25 11.73 -0.19
CA GLU A 180 3.54 12.43 -0.33
C GLU A 180 3.68 13.13 -1.68
N GLN A 181 3.30 12.44 -2.76
CA GLN A 181 3.30 13.03 -4.09
C GLN A 181 2.40 14.28 -4.15
N ALA A 182 1.18 14.22 -3.60
CA ALA A 182 0.26 15.34 -3.60
C ALA A 182 0.81 16.53 -2.81
N ALA A 183 1.38 16.28 -1.62
CA ALA A 183 2.02 17.30 -0.80
C ALA A 183 3.21 17.96 -1.53
N ARG A 184 4.07 17.16 -2.16
CA ARG A 184 5.26 17.65 -2.88
C ARG A 184 4.91 18.43 -4.14
N GLN A 185 3.83 18.07 -4.81
CA GLN A 185 3.41 18.69 -6.07
C GLN A 185 2.39 19.82 -5.88
N ASP A 186 1.93 20.04 -4.66
CA ASP A 186 0.83 20.96 -4.35
C ASP A 186 -0.42 20.70 -5.23
N ASP A 187 -0.69 19.42 -5.51
CA ASP A 187 -1.83 18.99 -6.34
C ASP A 187 -2.54 17.78 -5.68
N PRO A 188 -3.77 17.95 -5.16
CA PRO A 188 -4.49 16.87 -4.51
C PRO A 188 -5.17 15.92 -5.50
N ARG A 189 -5.35 16.32 -6.76
CA ARG A 189 -6.19 15.57 -7.72
C ARG A 189 -5.72 14.12 -7.94
N PRO A 190 -4.40 13.83 -8.05
CA PRO A 190 -3.94 12.45 -8.14
C PRO A 190 -4.27 11.62 -6.89
N PHE A 191 -4.24 12.24 -5.71
CA PHE A 191 -4.58 11.58 -4.44
C PHE A 191 -6.08 11.31 -4.34
N THR A 192 -6.92 12.29 -4.70
CA THR A 192 -8.39 12.14 -4.82
C THR A 192 -8.75 10.98 -5.74
N ARG A 193 -8.17 10.91 -6.94
CA ARG A 193 -8.37 9.78 -7.87
C ARG A 193 -7.88 8.44 -7.32
N HIS A 194 -6.85 8.44 -6.47
CA HIS A 194 -6.36 7.21 -5.84
C HIS A 194 -7.36 6.68 -4.81
N LEU A 195 -8.01 7.55 -4.04
CA LEU A 195 -9.10 7.17 -3.13
C LEU A 195 -10.28 6.56 -3.88
N GLU A 196 -10.66 7.14 -5.01
CA GLU A 196 -11.69 6.60 -5.90
C GLU A 196 -11.33 5.18 -6.36
N ARG A 197 -10.09 4.96 -6.80
CA ARG A 197 -9.61 3.62 -7.21
C ARG A 197 -9.62 2.60 -6.07
N ILE A 198 -9.26 3.01 -4.85
CA ILE A 198 -9.33 2.13 -3.67
C ILE A 198 -10.80 1.75 -3.40
N ALA A 199 -11.72 2.72 -3.48
CA ALA A 199 -13.13 2.48 -3.27
C ALA A 199 -13.70 1.50 -4.30
N ASP A 200 -13.43 1.73 -5.58
CA ASP A 200 -13.87 0.87 -6.68
C ASP A 200 -13.35 -0.57 -6.49
N ALA A 201 -12.04 -0.74 -6.23
CA ALA A 201 -11.46 -2.05 -5.97
C ALA A 201 -12.04 -2.74 -4.72
N TYR A 202 -12.37 -1.98 -3.67
CA TYR A 202 -13.01 -2.55 -2.48
C TYR A 202 -14.46 -2.96 -2.72
N HIS A 203 -15.21 -2.22 -3.55
CA HIS A 203 -16.56 -2.62 -3.94
C HIS A 203 -16.53 -3.98 -4.66
N ASP A 204 -15.61 -4.16 -5.60
CA ASP A 204 -15.41 -5.44 -6.30
C ASP A 204 -15.06 -6.58 -5.33
N VAL A 205 -14.11 -6.34 -4.41
CA VAL A 205 -13.72 -7.33 -3.39
C VAL A 205 -14.91 -7.67 -2.49
N HIS A 206 -15.69 -6.69 -2.04
CA HIS A 206 -16.83 -6.95 -1.16
C HIS A 206 -17.91 -7.81 -1.83
N GLU A 207 -18.15 -7.60 -3.11
CA GLU A 207 -19.19 -8.32 -3.86
C GLU A 207 -18.75 -9.73 -4.24
N GLN A 208 -17.52 -9.88 -4.72
CA GLN A 208 -16.98 -11.11 -5.31
C GLN A 208 -16.19 -11.98 -4.32
N CYS A 209 -15.68 -11.37 -3.24
CA CYS A 209 -14.84 -11.99 -2.23
C CYS A 209 -15.31 -11.59 -0.83
N PRO A 210 -16.55 -11.94 -0.43
CA PRO A 210 -17.15 -11.43 0.79
C PRO A 210 -16.35 -11.83 2.03
N ALA A 211 -16.21 -10.88 2.96
CA ALA A 211 -15.53 -11.09 4.23
C ALA A 211 -16.39 -11.87 5.23
N LEU A 212 -17.72 -11.76 5.13
CA LEU A 212 -18.67 -12.50 5.96
C LEU A 212 -19.15 -13.76 5.21
N PRO A 213 -19.37 -14.88 5.92
CA PRO A 213 -19.98 -16.07 5.31
C PRO A 213 -21.40 -15.78 4.84
N ARG A 214 -21.84 -16.46 3.77
CA ARG A 214 -23.22 -16.36 3.25
C ARG A 214 -24.01 -17.65 3.48
N GLY A 215 -25.19 -17.53 4.09
CA GLY A 215 -26.04 -18.69 4.39
C GLY A 215 -25.32 -19.68 5.30
N ASP A 216 -25.26 -20.94 4.88
CA ASP A 216 -24.62 -22.04 5.62
C ASP A 216 -23.13 -22.21 5.27
N GLU A 217 -22.50 -21.23 4.62
CA GLU A 217 -21.06 -21.27 4.30
C GLU A 217 -20.21 -21.40 5.58
N PRO A 218 -19.28 -22.36 5.64
CA PRO A 218 -18.41 -22.53 6.80
C PRO A 218 -17.42 -21.37 6.91
N ILE A 219 -17.23 -20.88 8.14
CA ILE A 219 -16.23 -19.85 8.42
C ILE A 219 -14.82 -20.45 8.26
N GLY A 220 -14.13 -20.03 7.19
CA GLY A 220 -12.73 -20.35 6.93
C GLY A 220 -11.76 -19.16 7.13
N THR A 221 -10.46 -19.46 7.02
CA THR A 221 -9.35 -18.49 7.18
C THR A 221 -9.36 -17.34 6.17
N ARG A 222 -10.03 -17.52 5.01
CA ARG A 222 -10.23 -16.44 4.03
C ARG A 222 -11.14 -15.35 4.58
N HIS A 223 -12.19 -15.69 5.33
CA HIS A 223 -13.07 -14.70 5.96
C HIS A 223 -12.28 -13.84 6.95
N THR A 224 -11.52 -14.48 7.84
CA THR A 224 -10.72 -13.77 8.86
C THR A 224 -9.64 -12.89 8.24
N ALA A 225 -9.01 -13.31 7.14
CA ALA A 225 -8.04 -12.49 6.41
C ALA A 225 -8.71 -11.29 5.71
N ARG A 226 -9.88 -11.48 5.10
CA ARG A 226 -10.67 -10.42 4.46
C ARG A 226 -11.22 -9.41 5.46
N LEU A 227 -11.45 -9.79 6.72
CA LEU A 227 -11.75 -8.84 7.79
C LEU A 227 -10.56 -7.88 8.03
N GLY A 228 -9.33 -8.40 8.03
CA GLY A 228 -8.13 -7.57 8.10
C GLY A 228 -8.00 -6.62 6.91
N LEU A 229 -8.39 -7.07 5.71
CA LEU A 229 -8.43 -6.23 4.52
C LEU A 229 -9.51 -5.13 4.62
N ALA A 230 -10.70 -5.45 5.12
CA ALA A 230 -11.75 -4.46 5.38
C ALA A 230 -11.32 -3.42 6.43
N ARG A 231 -10.63 -3.85 7.50
CA ARG A 231 -10.04 -2.93 8.48
C ARG A 231 -9.03 -1.99 7.83
N ALA A 232 -8.13 -2.51 6.99
CA ALA A 232 -7.16 -1.70 6.28
C ALA A 232 -7.83 -0.65 5.37
N VAL A 233 -8.88 -1.02 4.63
CA VAL A 233 -9.67 -0.07 3.83
C VAL A 233 -10.32 1.01 4.67
N ARG A 234 -10.94 0.65 5.80
CA ARG A 234 -11.53 1.62 6.73
C ARG A 234 -10.50 2.67 7.15
N ILE A 235 -9.32 2.23 7.57
CA ILE A 235 -8.24 3.11 8.01
C ILE A 235 -7.80 4.02 6.86
N VAL A 236 -7.46 3.45 5.71
CA VAL A 236 -6.91 4.20 4.57
C VAL A 236 -7.91 5.21 4.01
N LEU A 237 -9.16 4.80 3.78
CA LEU A 237 -10.19 5.72 3.29
C LEU A 237 -10.57 6.75 4.35
N GLY A 238 -10.64 6.36 5.63
CA GLY A 238 -10.91 7.29 6.72
C GLY A 238 -9.82 8.36 6.85
N ASN A 239 -8.56 7.96 6.73
CA ASN A 239 -7.42 8.86 6.72
C ASN A 239 -7.45 9.77 5.49
N GLY A 240 -7.64 9.20 4.30
CA GLY A 240 -7.75 9.96 3.06
C GLY A 240 -8.87 11.01 3.07
N LEU A 241 -10.06 10.64 3.55
CA LEU A 241 -11.19 11.57 3.67
C LEU A 241 -10.86 12.72 4.64
N ARG A 242 -10.28 12.44 5.80
CA ARG A 242 -9.86 13.49 6.76
C ARG A 242 -8.78 14.39 6.19
N MET A 243 -7.82 13.83 5.46
CA MET A 243 -6.77 14.57 4.77
C MET A 243 -7.33 15.54 3.72
N LEU A 244 -8.44 15.17 3.07
CA LEU A 244 -9.19 16.05 2.16
C LEU A 244 -10.16 17.03 2.86
N GLY A 245 -10.18 17.04 4.20
CA GLY A 245 -11.08 17.90 4.99
C GLY A 245 -12.51 17.37 5.13
N GLU A 246 -12.78 16.11 4.78
CA GLU A 246 -14.06 15.46 5.02
C GLU A 246 -14.06 14.70 6.36
N MET A 247 -15.18 14.77 7.09
CA MET A 247 -15.43 13.92 8.24
C MET A 247 -16.30 12.74 7.79
N PRO A 248 -15.74 11.53 7.67
CA PRO A 248 -16.47 10.41 7.10
C PRO A 248 -17.48 9.84 8.11
N ASP A 249 -18.72 9.65 7.66
CA ASP A 249 -19.78 8.97 8.42
C ASP A 249 -19.59 7.45 8.35
N ASP A 250 -19.69 6.75 9.48
CA ASP A 250 -19.54 5.31 9.56
C ASP A 250 -20.83 4.53 9.23
N ARG A 251 -21.92 5.25 8.94
CA ARG A 251 -23.25 4.76 8.57
C ARG A 251 -23.87 5.64 7.48
N LEU A 252 -23.72 5.22 6.22
CA LEU A 252 -24.31 5.85 5.03
C LEU A 252 -25.34 4.94 4.37
#